data_AF-A0A6J6XBH9-F1
#
_entry.id   AF-A0A6J6XBH9-F1
#
_cell.length_a   1.000
_cell.length_b   1.000
_cell.length_c   1.000
_cell.angle_alpha   90.00
_cell.angle_beta   90.00
_cell.angle_gamma   90.00
#
_symmetry.space_group_name_H-M   'P 1'
#
loop_
_entity.id
_entity.type
_entity.pdbx_description
1 polymer ?
#
loop_
_entity_poly.entity_id
_entity_poly.type
_entity_poly.pdbx_seq_one_letter_code
_entity_poly.pdbx_strand_id
1 'polypeptide(L)'
;MGWDEWRAATHQRQLDLGILPPGTELTERPEWIQEWATLPDVEKRAYARMMEVYAGFLTHTDHHVGRVFDHLEAIGELDNTIVVVMSDNGASPEGDKHGAFNSVAWYNGVPLTLDAVVPNVELLGTAESHGHYPYGWAHAGNTPFQRWKRECHEGGVADPLIVHWPAGTNGSGEVRTQYLHVIDIMPTVLDALGIEMPDVLEGVPQKPIEGKSLLESFSVADTSTQRTTQYYELLGCRAIYHEGWKAVAYHPMRGQLYVPGIDPDIAFDDDRWELYHVAEDFSESHDLAEAHPQKLREMVDRWWAEAGAHGALPLHSSRPVQVERPAHYALRPRYVYRPGAPVATPAAVDIRHRPSITVADVEYSGDDEGVLVAHGGRFGGYALYMQDNALHYVHNFLGAQRFRVSSPPLPEGHHTLGYSFTPTGQFAGTVDLLVDGEIVASGEIPQTTIYSYHLFGEYFCVGFDDGTPVDDTYFAPFHFTGRLDSVVVDVSGAPFRDLALELEAFFASQ
;
A
#
# COMPACT_ATOMS: atom_id res chain seq x y z
N MET A 1 -3.45 -7.65 27.92
CA MET A 1 -3.20 -6.21 27.68
C MET A 1 -3.91 -5.82 26.39
N GLY A 2 -4.70 -4.76 26.43
CA GLY A 2 -5.38 -4.19 25.25
C GLY A 2 -4.73 -2.89 24.78
N TRP A 3 -5.27 -2.26 23.73
CA TRP A 3 -4.69 -1.01 23.20
C TRP A 3 -4.65 0.12 24.22
N ASP A 4 -5.66 0.30 25.08
CA ASP A 4 -5.65 1.38 26.09
C ASP A 4 -4.50 1.21 27.10
N GLU A 5 -4.34 0.01 27.63
CA GLU A 5 -3.27 -0.34 28.57
C GLU A 5 -1.89 -0.30 27.88
N TRP A 6 -1.81 -0.73 26.62
CA TRP A 6 -0.58 -0.65 25.82
C TRP A 6 -0.14 0.79 25.60
N ARG A 7 -1.06 1.71 25.28
CA ARG A 7 -0.76 3.14 25.12
C ARG A 7 -0.16 3.73 26.41
N ALA A 8 -0.83 3.51 27.54
CA ALA A 8 -0.35 3.99 28.83
C ALA A 8 1.04 3.43 29.18
N ALA A 9 1.26 2.13 28.97
CA ALA A 9 2.54 1.49 29.23
C ALA A 9 3.66 1.94 28.28
N THR A 10 3.34 2.16 27.01
CA THR A 10 4.30 2.63 25.99
C THR A 10 4.70 4.06 26.24
N HIS A 11 3.73 4.93 26.53
CA HIS A 11 3.96 6.34 26.89
C HIS A 11 4.91 6.46 28.08
N GLN A 12 4.63 5.73 29.18
CA GLN A 12 5.51 5.72 30.34
C GLN A 12 6.92 5.21 29.99
N ARG A 13 7.03 4.14 29.19
CA ARG A 13 8.33 3.59 28.79
C ARG A 13 9.11 4.58 27.92
N GLN A 14 8.46 5.29 27.00
CA GLN A 14 9.13 6.29 26.17
C GLN A 14 9.59 7.51 27.00
N LEU A 15 8.85 7.89 28.04
CA LEU A 15 9.29 8.89 29.03
C LEU A 15 10.51 8.40 29.82
N ASP A 16 10.46 7.15 30.32
CA ASP A 16 11.56 6.55 31.09
C ASP A 16 12.84 6.42 30.25
N LEU A 17 12.72 6.17 28.95
CA LEU A 17 13.82 6.10 27.98
C LEU A 17 14.30 7.48 27.50
N GLY A 18 13.60 8.56 27.83
CA GLY A 18 13.91 9.92 27.36
C GLY A 18 13.66 10.14 25.86
N ILE A 19 12.88 9.26 25.22
CA ILE A 19 12.45 9.44 23.82
C ILE A 19 11.42 10.57 23.76
N LEU A 20 10.50 10.60 24.72
CA LEU A 20 9.55 11.70 24.88
C LEU A 20 10.14 12.76 25.81
N PRO A 21 9.96 14.06 25.50
CA PRO A 21 10.25 15.13 26.43
C PRO A 21 9.54 14.92 27.79
N PRO A 22 10.16 15.31 28.92
CA PRO A 22 9.51 15.25 30.22
C PRO A 22 8.19 16.04 30.21
N GLY A 23 7.12 15.41 30.69
CA GLY A 23 5.79 16.04 30.76
C GLY A 23 4.97 15.94 29.48
N THR A 24 5.44 15.27 28.42
CA THR A 24 4.60 14.96 27.25
C THR A 24 3.34 14.23 27.69
N GLU A 25 2.19 14.74 27.28
CA GLU A 25 0.89 14.15 27.61
C GLU A 25 0.52 13.01 26.65
N LEU A 26 -0.34 12.11 27.13
CA LEU A 26 -0.91 11.06 26.30
C LEU A 26 -2.25 11.57 25.75
N THR A 27 -2.34 11.74 24.43
CA THR A 27 -3.58 12.17 23.78
C THR A 27 -4.75 11.25 24.12
N GLU A 28 -5.94 11.83 24.28
CA GLU A 28 -7.16 11.10 24.60
C GLU A 28 -7.55 10.14 23.47
N ARG A 29 -8.12 8.99 23.83
CA ARG A 29 -8.72 8.09 22.83
C ARG A 29 -10.00 8.72 22.30
N PRO A 30 -10.14 8.89 20.97
CA PRO A 30 -11.40 9.36 20.40
C PRO A 30 -12.56 8.44 20.79
N GLU A 31 -13.73 9.01 21.10
CA GLU A 31 -14.90 8.26 21.59
C GLU A 31 -15.38 7.15 20.63
N TRP A 32 -15.14 7.33 19.33
CA TRP A 32 -15.52 6.38 18.29
C TRP A 32 -14.58 5.18 18.18
N ILE A 33 -13.41 5.20 18.82
CA ILE A 33 -12.59 4.00 19.04
C ILE A 33 -13.08 3.35 20.32
N GLN A 34 -13.60 2.14 20.24
CA GLN A 34 -14.15 1.45 21.41
C GLN A 34 -13.08 1.22 22.49
N GLU A 35 -13.46 1.36 23.76
CA GLU A 35 -12.60 1.02 24.89
C GLU A 35 -12.38 -0.50 24.95
N TRP A 36 -11.12 -0.94 25.02
CA TRP A 36 -10.77 -2.36 24.99
C TRP A 36 -11.48 -3.16 26.08
N ALA A 37 -11.56 -2.62 27.29
CA ALA A 37 -12.18 -3.29 28.43
C ALA A 37 -13.64 -3.68 28.16
N THR A 38 -14.35 -2.87 27.37
CA THR A 38 -15.78 -3.03 27.04
C THR A 38 -16.04 -4.02 25.90
N LEU A 39 -15.01 -4.46 25.18
CA LEU A 39 -15.17 -5.38 24.05
C LEU A 39 -15.63 -6.77 24.52
N PRO A 40 -16.45 -7.47 23.73
CA PRO A 40 -16.72 -8.90 23.90
C PRO A 40 -15.44 -9.74 23.82
N ASP A 41 -15.40 -10.87 24.54
CA ASP A 41 -14.21 -11.74 24.58
C ASP A 41 -13.83 -12.31 23.20
N VAL A 42 -14.81 -12.57 22.34
CA VAL A 42 -14.58 -13.04 20.96
C VAL A 42 -13.83 -12.01 20.13
N GLU A 43 -14.15 -10.72 20.30
CA GLU A 43 -13.46 -9.62 19.62
C GLU A 43 -12.06 -9.41 20.20
N LYS A 44 -11.93 -9.41 21.54
CA LYS A 44 -10.63 -9.33 22.21
C LYS A 44 -9.67 -10.40 21.72
N ARG A 45 -10.13 -11.66 21.57
CA ARG A 45 -9.33 -12.76 21.02
C ARG A 45 -8.88 -12.49 19.59
N ALA A 46 -9.81 -12.09 18.71
CA ALA A 46 -9.49 -11.81 17.31
C ALA A 46 -8.51 -10.64 17.16
N TYR A 47 -8.76 -9.53 17.85
CA TYR A 47 -7.92 -8.34 17.77
C TYR A 47 -6.56 -8.54 18.44
N ALA A 48 -6.47 -9.34 19.51
CA ALA A 48 -5.19 -9.72 20.10
C ALA A 48 -4.38 -10.58 19.13
N ARG A 49 -5.00 -11.58 18.49
CA ARG A 49 -4.33 -12.42 17.49
C ARG A 49 -3.77 -11.61 16.32
N MET A 50 -4.51 -10.61 15.82
CA MET A 50 -4.01 -9.71 14.77
C MET A 50 -2.76 -8.93 15.23
N MET A 51 -2.72 -8.48 16.48
CA MET A 51 -1.56 -7.78 17.03
C MET A 51 -0.37 -8.73 17.29
N GLU A 52 -0.62 -9.98 17.70
CA GLU A 52 0.42 -11.01 17.79
C GLU A 52 1.08 -11.28 16.43
N VAL A 53 0.28 -11.36 15.36
CA VAL A 53 0.77 -11.52 13.99
C VAL A 53 1.64 -10.33 13.59
N TYR A 54 1.20 -9.10 13.87
CA TYR A 54 1.97 -7.89 13.60
C TYR A 54 3.29 -7.86 14.39
N ALA A 55 3.27 -8.22 15.67
CA ALA A 55 4.49 -8.33 16.49
C ALA A 55 5.44 -9.42 15.96
N GLY A 56 4.90 -10.55 15.48
CA GLY A 56 5.67 -11.60 14.82
C GLY A 56 6.34 -11.10 13.52
N PHE A 57 5.61 -10.35 12.70
CA PHE A 57 6.16 -9.69 11.51
C PHE A 57 7.31 -8.76 11.85
N LEU A 58 7.14 -7.86 12.83
CA LEU A 58 8.21 -6.94 13.25
C LEU A 58 9.43 -7.68 13.80
N THR A 59 9.22 -8.71 14.61
CA THR A 59 10.32 -9.55 15.14
C THR A 59 11.09 -10.25 14.03
N HIS A 60 10.39 -10.73 12.99
CA HIS A 60 11.01 -11.35 11.83
C HIS A 60 11.81 -10.34 11.00
N THR A 61 11.26 -9.14 10.79
CA THR A 61 11.96 -8.04 10.13
C THR A 61 13.24 -7.67 10.87
N ASP A 62 13.18 -7.48 12.19
CA ASP A 62 14.36 -7.17 13.03
C ASP A 62 15.44 -8.26 12.93
N HIS A 63 15.05 -9.54 12.95
CA HIS A 63 15.99 -10.65 12.73
C HIS A 63 16.74 -10.53 11.38
N HIS A 64 16.04 -10.16 10.31
CA HIS A 64 16.65 -10.00 8.99
C HIS A 64 17.50 -8.74 8.87
N VAL A 65 17.14 -7.65 9.55
CA VAL A 65 18.00 -6.47 9.70
C VAL A 65 19.29 -6.86 10.43
N GLY A 66 19.20 -7.61 11.53
CA GLY A 66 20.35 -8.14 12.27
C GLY A 66 21.34 -8.91 11.38
N ARG A 67 20.84 -9.74 10.46
CA ARG A 67 21.70 -10.45 9.50
C ARG A 67 22.51 -9.53 8.57
N VAL A 68 22.00 -8.34 8.24
CA VAL A 68 22.74 -7.34 7.46
C VAL A 68 23.86 -6.75 8.32
N PHE A 69 23.56 -6.40 9.58
CA PHE A 69 24.56 -5.91 10.54
C PHE A 69 25.67 -6.94 10.80
N ASP A 70 25.30 -8.20 11.05
CA ASP A 70 26.25 -9.31 11.26
C ASP A 70 27.20 -9.45 10.05
N HIS A 71 26.68 -9.30 8.84
CA HIS A 71 27.49 -9.38 7.63
C HIS A 71 28.45 -8.18 7.49
N LEU A 72 27.96 -6.96 7.72
CA LEU A 72 28.78 -5.75 7.69
C LEU A 72 29.91 -5.81 8.72
N GLU A 73 29.63 -6.34 9.92
CA GLU A 73 30.65 -6.56 10.95
C GLU A 73 31.67 -7.62 10.50
N ALA A 74 31.21 -8.75 9.95
CA ALA A 74 32.07 -9.83 9.50
C ALA A 74 33.06 -9.43 8.39
N ILE A 75 32.68 -8.47 7.53
CA ILE A 75 33.57 -7.93 6.48
C ILE A 75 34.35 -6.69 6.95
N GLY A 76 34.14 -6.21 8.17
CA GLY A 76 34.83 -5.06 8.75
C GLY A 76 34.36 -3.69 8.23
N GLU A 77 33.16 -3.61 7.65
CA GLU A 77 32.62 -2.38 7.05
C GLU A 77 31.54 -1.70 7.90
N LEU A 78 31.10 -2.32 9.00
CA LEU A 78 30.03 -1.77 9.84
C LEU A 78 30.34 -0.36 10.36
N ASP A 79 31.56 -0.12 10.85
CA ASP A 79 31.95 1.18 11.42
C ASP A 79 31.89 2.32 10.39
N ASN A 80 32.19 2.01 9.13
CA ASN A 80 32.22 2.96 8.02
C ASN A 80 30.93 2.95 7.18
N THR A 81 29.87 2.30 7.67
CA THR A 81 28.57 2.27 7.00
C THR A 81 27.58 3.15 7.74
N ILE A 82 26.92 4.05 7.02
CA ILE A 82 25.75 4.78 7.54
C ILE A 82 24.54 3.87 7.40
N VAL A 83 23.92 3.51 8.52
CA VAL A 83 22.66 2.77 8.54
C VAL A 83 21.56 3.69 9.06
N VAL A 84 20.48 3.79 8.29
CA VAL A 84 19.27 4.54 8.65
C VAL A 84 18.10 3.57 8.69
N VAL A 85 17.43 3.48 9.84
CA VAL A 85 16.21 2.69 10.02
C VAL A 85 15.08 3.65 10.35
N MET A 86 14.00 3.60 9.56
CA MET A 86 12.83 4.46 9.76
C MET A 86 11.54 3.77 9.34
N SER A 87 10.41 4.20 9.91
CA SER A 87 9.09 3.96 9.32
C SER A 87 8.85 4.96 8.19
N ASP A 88 8.04 4.60 7.19
CA ASP A 88 7.68 5.49 6.09
C ASP A 88 6.43 6.35 6.37
N ASN A 89 5.70 6.02 7.44
CA ASN A 89 4.53 6.72 7.97
C ASN A 89 4.08 6.07 9.29
N GLY A 90 3.17 6.76 9.98
CA GLY A 90 2.54 6.24 11.20
C GLY A 90 1.74 4.95 10.99
N ALA A 91 1.27 4.36 12.08
CA ALA A 91 0.58 3.07 12.09
C ALA A 91 -0.69 3.09 11.22
N SER A 92 -0.86 2.06 10.39
CA SER A 92 -1.94 1.94 9.38
C SER A 92 -3.32 1.73 10.03
N PRO A 93 -4.38 2.52 9.72
CA PRO A 93 -5.76 2.27 10.16
C PRO A 93 -6.59 1.39 9.20
N GLU A 94 -6.01 0.82 8.14
CA GLU A 94 -6.73 0.21 7.00
C GLU A 94 -7.58 -1.05 7.33
N GLY A 95 -7.57 -1.51 8.57
CA GLY A 95 -8.42 -2.58 9.07
C GLY A 95 -9.78 -2.14 9.61
N ASP A 96 -10.10 -0.83 9.58
CA ASP A 96 -11.33 -0.29 10.20
C ASP A 96 -11.41 -0.66 11.70
N LYS A 97 -12.62 -0.61 12.28
CA LYS A 97 -12.88 -1.02 13.66
C LYS A 97 -12.80 -2.52 13.93
N HIS A 98 -12.85 -3.35 12.89
CA HIS A 98 -12.94 -4.81 12.99
C HIS A 98 -11.64 -5.54 12.66
N GLY A 99 -10.64 -4.86 12.10
CA GLY A 99 -9.56 -5.53 11.39
C GLY A 99 -10.05 -6.23 10.12
N ALA A 100 -9.15 -6.94 9.46
CA ALA A 100 -9.42 -7.68 8.24
C ALA A 100 -8.82 -9.09 8.28
N PHE A 101 -9.54 -10.08 7.74
CA PHE A 101 -8.97 -11.35 7.31
C PHE A 101 -8.39 -11.26 5.88
N ASN A 102 -9.05 -10.47 5.04
CA ASN A 102 -8.59 -10.07 3.71
C ASN A 102 -8.71 -8.55 3.55
N SER A 103 -7.61 -7.82 3.65
CA SER A 103 -7.59 -6.36 3.52
C SER A 103 -7.80 -5.86 2.08
N VAL A 104 -7.69 -6.71 1.07
CA VAL A 104 -8.05 -6.38 -0.33
C VAL A 104 -9.53 -5.98 -0.43
N ALA A 105 -10.38 -6.50 0.45
CA ALA A 105 -11.79 -6.12 0.54
C ALA A 105 -11.99 -4.62 0.79
N TRP A 106 -11.19 -4.01 1.66
CA TRP A 106 -11.30 -2.59 1.97
C TRP A 106 -11.02 -1.70 0.76
N TYR A 107 -9.99 -2.04 -0.02
CA TYR A 107 -9.63 -1.32 -1.24
C TYR A 107 -10.70 -1.44 -2.31
N ASN A 108 -11.46 -2.53 -2.29
CA ASN A 108 -12.60 -2.77 -3.17
C ASN A 108 -13.93 -2.23 -2.63
N GLY A 109 -13.92 -1.49 -1.50
CA GLY A 109 -15.14 -0.91 -0.92
C GLY A 109 -16.08 -1.95 -0.30
N VAL A 110 -15.59 -3.17 -0.06
CA VAL A 110 -16.34 -4.22 0.63
C VAL A 110 -16.15 -4.08 2.15
N PRO A 111 -17.23 -4.03 2.94
CA PRO A 111 -17.12 -3.88 4.40
C PRO A 111 -16.30 -4.99 5.04
N LEU A 112 -15.41 -4.60 5.96
CA LEU A 112 -14.69 -5.54 6.82
C LEU A 112 -15.59 -5.97 7.97
N THR A 113 -15.70 -7.27 8.25
CA THR A 113 -16.63 -7.79 9.25
C THR A 113 -15.98 -8.82 10.16
N LEU A 114 -16.48 -8.90 11.39
CA LEU A 114 -16.09 -9.96 12.31
C LEU A 114 -16.52 -11.35 11.85
N ASP A 115 -17.60 -11.47 11.07
CA ASP A 115 -18.07 -12.74 10.52
C ASP A 115 -17.04 -13.36 9.56
N ALA A 116 -16.23 -12.53 8.88
CA ALA A 116 -15.11 -13.02 8.07
C ALA A 116 -13.87 -13.36 8.91
N VAL A 117 -13.67 -12.68 10.04
CA VAL A 117 -12.48 -12.81 10.89
C VAL A 117 -12.58 -13.95 11.89
N VAL A 118 -13.66 -13.99 12.68
CA VAL A 118 -13.79 -14.87 13.86
C VAL A 118 -13.69 -16.36 13.49
N PRO A 119 -14.35 -16.86 12.42
CA PRO A 119 -14.21 -18.26 12.03
C PRO A 119 -12.79 -18.62 11.57
N ASN A 120 -12.02 -17.64 11.09
CA ASN A 120 -10.70 -17.83 10.48
C ASN A 120 -9.55 -17.29 11.34
N VAL A 121 -9.79 -17.00 12.62
CA VAL A 121 -8.82 -16.35 13.51
C VAL A 121 -7.49 -17.08 13.61
N GLU A 122 -7.51 -18.42 13.58
CA GLU A 122 -6.32 -19.27 13.66
C GLU A 122 -5.47 -19.22 12.37
N LEU A 123 -6.09 -18.84 11.24
CA LEU A 123 -5.40 -18.70 9.96
C LEU A 123 -4.69 -17.33 9.82
N LEU A 124 -4.97 -16.36 10.70
CA LEU A 124 -4.29 -15.07 10.69
C LEU A 124 -2.77 -15.24 10.86
N GLY A 125 -2.02 -14.61 9.95
CA GLY A 125 -0.56 -14.69 9.87
C GLY A 125 -0.02 -15.88 9.07
N THR A 126 -0.91 -16.72 8.52
CA THR A 126 -0.53 -17.77 7.56
C THR A 126 -0.73 -17.28 6.13
N ALA A 127 -0.25 -18.05 5.15
CA ALA A 127 -0.48 -17.82 3.72
C ALA A 127 -1.97 -17.82 3.32
N GLU A 128 -2.87 -18.21 4.21
CA GLU A 128 -4.31 -18.22 3.95
C GLU A 128 -5.02 -16.91 4.33
N SER A 129 -4.30 -15.95 4.91
CA SER A 129 -4.84 -14.65 5.31
C SER A 129 -4.07 -13.48 4.70
N HIS A 130 -4.77 -12.39 4.40
CA HIS A 130 -4.17 -11.10 4.07
C HIS A 130 -4.67 -10.08 5.10
N GLY A 131 -4.23 -10.27 6.34
CA GLY A 131 -4.84 -9.64 7.51
C GLY A 131 -4.47 -8.18 7.74
N HIS A 132 -5.27 -7.50 8.55
CA HIS A 132 -4.97 -6.16 9.09
C HIS A 132 -5.58 -6.02 10.48
N TYR A 133 -4.91 -5.37 11.43
CA TYR A 133 -5.46 -5.13 12.78
C TYR A 133 -6.51 -4.00 12.78
N PRO A 134 -7.41 -3.91 13.78
CA PRO A 134 -8.32 -2.78 13.92
C PRO A 134 -7.61 -1.48 14.30
N TYR A 135 -8.19 -0.33 13.93
CA TYR A 135 -7.66 1.00 14.17
C TYR A 135 -7.34 1.36 15.65
N GLY A 136 -7.82 0.58 16.63
CA GLY A 136 -7.45 0.74 18.03
C GLY A 136 -5.99 0.38 18.26
N TRP A 137 -5.47 -0.60 17.51
CA TRP A 137 -4.04 -0.91 17.46
C TRP A 137 -3.25 0.10 16.63
N ALA A 138 -3.84 0.75 15.61
CA ALA A 138 -3.21 1.88 14.93
C ALA A 138 -2.96 3.04 15.90
N HIS A 139 -4.01 3.44 16.64
CA HIS A 139 -3.92 4.45 17.68
C HIS A 139 -2.92 4.08 18.79
N ALA A 140 -2.80 2.79 19.11
CA ALA A 140 -1.82 2.30 20.06
C ALA A 140 -0.38 2.38 19.53
N GLY A 141 -0.19 2.08 18.24
CA GLY A 141 1.10 2.15 17.56
C GLY A 141 1.66 3.57 17.47
N ASN A 142 0.80 4.58 17.45
CA ASN A 142 1.19 5.99 17.34
C ASN A 142 1.35 6.71 18.68
N THR A 143 1.47 5.98 19.79
CA THR A 143 1.66 6.60 21.11
C THR A 143 2.85 7.56 21.13
N PRO A 144 2.71 8.81 21.61
CA PRO A 144 1.56 9.39 22.34
C PRO A 144 0.55 10.15 21.49
N PHE A 145 0.76 10.20 20.18
CA PHE A 145 0.07 11.07 19.26
C PHE A 145 -1.35 10.62 18.94
N GLN A 146 -2.10 11.56 18.36
CA GLN A 146 -3.40 11.33 17.75
C GLN A 146 -3.29 11.00 16.26
N ARG A 147 -4.33 10.38 15.71
CA ARG A 147 -4.42 9.97 14.30
C ARG A 147 -3.30 9.01 13.89
N TRP A 148 -3.03 8.93 12.59
CA TRP A 148 -2.30 7.84 11.95
C TRP A 148 -1.98 8.14 10.48
N LYS A 149 -1.36 7.16 9.82
CA LYS A 149 -1.11 7.10 8.37
C LYS A 149 -2.17 7.78 7.52
N ARG A 150 -1.70 8.50 6.50
CA ARG A 150 -2.46 9.32 5.53
C ARG A 150 -2.92 10.68 6.06
N GLU A 151 -2.82 10.93 7.36
CA GLU A 151 -3.20 12.19 8.01
C GLU A 151 -1.94 12.97 8.42
N CYS A 152 -2.06 14.29 8.61
CA CYS A 152 -0.89 15.18 8.84
C CYS A 152 -0.64 15.56 10.31
N HIS A 153 -1.47 15.08 11.24
CA HIS A 153 -1.17 15.07 12.67
C HIS A 153 0.07 14.21 12.94
N GLU A 154 0.76 14.43 14.07
CA GLU A 154 2.01 13.72 14.39
C GLU A 154 1.84 12.20 14.37
N GLY A 155 0.67 11.64 14.71
CA GLY A 155 0.49 10.19 14.60
C GLY A 155 0.57 9.64 13.17
N GLY A 156 0.47 10.49 12.14
CA GLY A 156 0.68 10.13 10.74
C GLY A 156 2.05 10.45 10.17
N VAL A 157 2.81 11.37 10.79
CA VAL A 157 4.06 11.93 10.23
C VAL A 157 5.28 11.90 11.19
N ALA A 158 5.09 11.61 12.48
CA ALA A 158 6.17 11.44 13.46
C ALA A 158 6.58 9.97 13.54
N ASP A 159 7.57 9.62 12.72
CA ASP A 159 8.07 8.26 12.61
C ASP A 159 9.34 8.03 13.44
N PRO A 160 9.57 6.79 13.93
CA PRO A 160 10.85 6.45 14.54
C PRO A 160 11.97 6.57 13.51
N LEU A 161 13.08 7.19 13.90
CA LEU A 161 14.31 7.29 13.11
C LEU A 161 15.50 6.88 13.98
N ILE A 162 16.26 5.89 13.52
CA ILE A 162 17.53 5.49 14.12
C ILE A 162 18.62 5.65 13.07
N VAL A 163 19.69 6.35 13.44
CA VAL A 163 20.90 6.48 12.61
C VAL A 163 22.07 5.85 13.35
N HIS A 164 22.81 4.98 12.67
CA HIS A 164 24.00 4.32 13.17
C HIS A 164 25.16 4.56 12.19
N TRP A 165 26.22 5.23 12.66
CA TRP A 165 27.43 5.45 11.88
C TRP A 165 28.65 5.68 12.81
N PRO A 166 29.28 4.61 13.32
CA PRO A 166 30.32 4.70 14.34
C PRO A 166 31.51 5.60 13.97
N ALA A 167 31.92 5.59 12.69
CA ALA A 167 33.03 6.43 12.23
C ALA A 167 32.68 7.92 12.09
N GLY A 168 31.39 8.26 11.98
CA GLY A 168 30.93 9.64 11.76
C GLY A 168 30.13 10.28 12.90
N THR A 169 29.86 9.54 13.98
CA THR A 169 29.23 10.08 15.19
C THR A 169 30.21 10.12 16.36
N ASN A 170 30.10 11.12 17.22
CA ASN A 170 30.92 11.22 18.45
C ASN A 170 30.31 10.45 19.64
N GLY A 171 29.22 9.71 19.42
CA GLY A 171 28.46 9.02 20.44
C GLY A 171 27.54 7.95 19.87
N SER A 172 27.04 7.09 20.73
CA SER A 172 26.14 5.97 20.40
C SER A 172 24.99 5.92 21.39
N GLY A 173 23.76 5.70 20.90
CA GLY A 173 22.58 5.50 21.76
C GLY A 173 22.03 6.79 22.39
N GLU A 174 22.36 7.95 21.86
CA GLU A 174 21.83 9.25 22.31
C GLU A 174 20.52 9.58 21.59
N VAL A 175 19.59 10.22 22.31
CA VAL A 175 18.37 10.80 21.71
C VAL A 175 18.69 12.21 21.21
N ARG A 176 18.21 12.54 20.01
CA ARG A 176 18.29 13.87 19.38
C ARG A 176 16.89 14.43 19.23
N THR A 177 16.73 15.73 19.52
CA THR A 177 15.41 16.40 19.59
C THR A 177 15.24 17.49 18.54
N GLN A 178 16.23 17.69 17.66
CA GLN A 178 16.11 18.61 16.55
C GLN A 178 14.99 18.17 15.61
N TYR A 179 14.18 19.12 15.15
CA TYR A 179 13.15 18.85 14.16
C TYR A 179 13.79 18.49 12.81
N LEU A 180 13.27 17.46 12.17
CA LEU A 180 13.73 16.96 10.88
C LEU A 180 12.55 16.48 10.04
N HIS A 181 12.79 16.27 8.75
CA HIS A 181 11.87 15.62 7.84
C HIS A 181 12.64 14.62 6.96
N VAL A 182 11.98 13.61 6.39
CA VAL A 182 12.65 12.58 5.56
C VAL A 182 13.50 13.15 4.41
N ILE A 183 13.11 14.32 3.89
CA ILE A 183 13.87 15.00 2.82
C ILE A 183 15.26 15.49 3.25
N ASP A 184 15.55 15.47 4.56
CA ASP A 184 16.84 15.84 5.15
C ASP A 184 17.86 14.70 5.07
N ILE A 185 17.43 13.46 4.81
CA ILE A 185 18.34 12.31 4.71
C ILE A 185 19.25 12.43 3.49
N MET A 186 18.71 12.82 2.33
CA MET A 186 19.51 12.96 1.10
C MET A 186 20.68 13.96 1.23
N PRO A 187 20.48 15.24 1.63
CA PRO A 187 21.61 16.14 1.81
C PRO A 187 22.56 15.69 2.92
N THR A 188 22.08 15.00 3.96
CA THR A 188 22.95 14.43 5.00
C THR A 188 23.92 13.40 4.44
N VAL A 189 23.42 12.50 3.57
CA VAL A 189 24.26 11.50 2.90
C VAL A 189 25.24 12.15 1.93
N LEU A 190 24.80 13.14 1.15
CA LEU A 190 25.66 13.88 0.24
C LEU A 190 26.80 14.61 0.97
N ASP A 191 26.49 15.31 2.06
CA ASP A 191 27.47 16.00 2.89
C ASP A 191 28.47 15.01 3.52
N ALA A 192 27.99 13.87 4.01
CA ALA A 192 28.85 12.82 4.56
C ALA A 192 29.82 12.24 3.51
N LEU A 193 29.40 12.17 2.24
CA LEU A 193 30.22 11.72 1.12
C LEU A 193 31.09 12.83 0.51
N GLY A 194 30.87 14.10 0.89
CA GLY A 194 31.51 15.25 0.25
C GLY A 194 31.12 15.44 -1.22
N ILE A 195 29.88 15.07 -1.58
CA ILE A 195 29.35 15.15 -2.94
C ILE A 195 28.39 16.33 -3.06
N GLU A 196 28.62 17.20 -4.04
CA GLU A 196 27.65 18.23 -4.41
C GLU A 196 26.60 17.66 -5.38
N MET A 197 25.32 18.00 -5.16
CA MET A 197 24.24 17.62 -6.08
C MET A 197 24.42 18.38 -7.42
N PRO A 198 24.45 17.69 -8.57
CA PRO A 198 24.59 18.37 -9.85
C PRO A 198 23.30 19.09 -10.25
N ASP A 199 23.44 20.30 -10.81
CA ASP A 199 22.32 21.07 -11.37
C ASP A 199 21.67 20.37 -12.59
N VAL A 200 22.45 19.56 -13.31
CA VAL A 200 22.02 18.83 -14.52
C VAL A 200 22.63 17.43 -14.50
N LEU A 201 21.79 16.42 -14.71
CA LEU A 201 22.20 15.02 -14.85
C LEU A 201 21.70 14.49 -16.20
N GLU A 202 22.61 14.01 -17.05
CA GLU A 202 22.31 13.48 -18.39
C GLU A 202 21.45 14.41 -19.27
N GLY A 203 21.64 15.73 -19.13
CA GLY A 203 20.89 16.76 -19.86
C GLY A 203 19.53 17.11 -19.26
N VAL A 204 19.15 16.51 -18.13
CA VAL A 204 17.92 16.81 -17.38
C VAL A 204 18.26 17.78 -16.23
N PRO A 205 17.68 19.00 -16.21
CA PRO A 205 17.78 19.90 -15.06
C PRO A 205 17.17 19.26 -13.81
N GLN A 206 17.91 19.30 -12.70
CA GLN A 206 17.47 18.73 -11.43
C GLN A 206 16.71 19.76 -10.60
N LYS A 207 15.76 19.28 -9.78
CA LYS A 207 15.16 20.13 -8.76
C LYS A 207 16.19 20.39 -7.65
N PRO A 208 16.22 21.60 -7.06
CA PRO A 208 17.04 21.86 -5.89
C PRO A 208 16.72 20.90 -4.75
N ILE A 209 17.71 20.55 -3.93
CA ILE A 209 17.47 19.81 -2.69
C ILE A 209 16.82 20.75 -1.67
N GLU A 210 15.58 20.45 -1.31
CA GLU A 210 14.79 21.18 -0.31
C GLU A 210 15.13 20.77 1.13
N GLY A 211 15.82 19.63 1.28
CA GLY A 211 16.38 19.11 2.51
C GLY A 211 17.44 20.02 3.15
N LYS A 212 17.66 19.85 4.46
CA LYS A 212 18.78 20.42 5.21
C LYS A 212 19.56 19.29 5.86
N SER A 213 20.87 19.30 5.71
CA SER A 213 21.73 18.26 6.28
C SER A 213 21.65 18.23 7.81
N LEU A 214 21.56 17.02 8.36
CA LEU A 214 21.56 16.73 9.79
C LEU A 214 22.96 16.39 10.29
N LEU A 215 23.98 16.37 9.42
CA LEU A 215 25.30 15.85 9.72
C LEU A 215 25.93 16.48 10.97
N GLU A 216 25.73 17.78 11.18
CA GLU A 216 26.22 18.47 12.38
C GLU A 216 25.64 17.89 13.68
N SER A 217 24.36 17.50 13.67
CA SER A 217 23.67 16.93 14.85
C SER A 217 24.23 15.57 15.27
N PHE A 218 24.94 14.88 14.38
CA PHE A 218 25.58 13.60 14.69
C PHE A 218 26.82 13.80 15.59
N SER A 219 27.48 14.94 15.45
CA SER A 219 28.71 15.28 16.21
C SER A 219 28.45 16.21 17.40
N VAL A 220 27.41 17.05 17.32
CA VAL A 220 27.07 18.06 18.33
C VAL A 220 25.62 17.91 18.77
N ALA A 221 25.43 17.37 19.98
CA ALA A 221 24.11 17.07 20.53
C ALA A 221 23.17 18.29 20.60
N ASP A 222 23.71 19.45 20.97
CA ASP A 222 22.97 20.68 21.23
C ASP A 222 23.05 21.67 20.05
N THR A 223 23.15 21.16 18.81
CA THR A 223 23.05 22.02 17.62
C THR A 223 21.63 22.54 17.45
N SER A 224 21.50 23.74 16.90
CA SER A 224 20.21 24.30 16.52
C SER A 224 19.55 23.48 15.42
N THR A 225 18.23 23.34 15.51
CA THR A 225 17.41 22.80 14.42
C THR A 225 17.67 23.58 13.12
N GLN A 226 18.15 22.88 12.08
CA GLN A 226 18.46 23.48 10.78
C GLN A 226 17.19 23.75 9.94
N ARG A 227 16.14 22.93 10.13
CA ARG A 227 14.85 23.05 9.43
C ARG A 227 13.86 23.87 10.26
N THR A 228 13.56 25.08 9.80
CA THR A 228 12.60 25.97 10.49
C THR A 228 11.19 25.87 9.94
N THR A 229 10.98 25.32 8.73
CA THR A 229 9.66 25.21 8.08
C THR A 229 9.51 23.88 7.35
N GLN A 230 8.33 23.27 7.42
CA GLN A 230 7.95 22.11 6.60
C GLN A 230 6.44 22.09 6.38
N TYR A 231 6.00 22.07 5.12
CA TYR A 231 4.59 21.86 4.78
C TYR A 231 4.31 20.37 4.52
N TYR A 232 3.06 19.99 4.70
CA TYR A 232 2.53 18.65 4.49
C TYR A 232 1.21 18.76 3.73
N GLU A 233 1.03 17.90 2.73
CA GLU A 233 -0.23 17.68 2.04
C GLU A 233 -0.30 16.22 1.61
N LEU A 234 -1.37 15.54 1.99
CA LEU A 234 -1.68 14.22 1.45
C LEU A 234 -3.19 13.96 1.51
N LEU A 235 -3.80 13.67 0.37
CA LEU A 235 -5.22 13.31 0.27
C LEU A 235 -6.14 14.38 0.89
N GLY A 236 -5.75 15.64 0.81
CA GLY A 236 -6.49 16.76 1.37
C GLY A 236 -6.16 17.11 2.82
N CYS A 237 -5.56 16.20 3.58
CA CYS A 237 -5.00 16.54 4.90
C CYS A 237 -3.82 17.47 4.74
N ARG A 238 -3.71 18.48 5.60
CA ARG A 238 -2.73 19.57 5.47
C ARG A 238 -2.07 19.85 6.81
N ALA A 239 -0.78 20.15 6.81
CA ALA A 239 -0.12 20.71 7.98
C ALA A 239 1.06 21.59 7.61
N ILE A 240 1.44 22.47 8.52
CA ILE A 240 2.64 23.30 8.42
C ILE A 240 3.31 23.33 9.79
N TYR A 241 4.57 22.92 9.83
CA TYR A 241 5.46 23.23 10.94
C TYR A 241 6.23 24.51 10.62
N HIS A 242 6.33 25.41 11.60
CA HIS A 242 7.19 26.57 11.54
C HIS A 242 7.68 26.98 12.95
N GLU A 243 8.99 26.91 13.18
CA GLU A 243 9.65 27.38 14.42
C GLU A 243 8.97 26.89 15.71
N GLY A 244 8.69 25.58 15.78
CA GLY A 244 8.06 24.96 16.95
C GLY A 244 6.55 25.09 17.03
N TRP A 245 5.92 25.83 16.11
CA TRP A 245 4.47 25.85 15.92
C TRP A 245 4.05 24.88 14.82
N LYS A 246 2.87 24.27 14.98
CA LYS A 246 2.26 23.44 13.95
C LYS A 246 0.80 23.81 13.79
N ALA A 247 0.36 24.06 12.57
CA ALA A 247 -1.06 24.12 12.23
C ALA A 247 -1.40 22.91 11.37
N VAL A 248 -2.53 22.25 11.65
CA VAL A 248 -2.96 21.03 10.97
C VAL A 248 -4.46 21.05 10.70
N ALA A 249 -4.86 20.56 9.53
CA ALA A 249 -6.25 20.38 9.15
C ALA A 249 -6.44 18.93 8.67
N TYR A 250 -7.38 18.24 9.33
CA TYR A 250 -7.88 16.96 8.83
C TYR A 250 -8.92 17.23 7.74
N HIS A 251 -8.79 16.51 6.62
CA HIS A 251 -9.80 16.46 5.58
C HIS A 251 -10.16 14.99 5.31
N PRO A 252 -11.45 14.63 5.25
CA PRO A 252 -11.84 13.27 4.94
C PRO A 252 -11.46 12.89 3.51
N MET A 253 -10.77 11.76 3.37
CA MET A 253 -10.61 11.15 2.05
C MET A 253 -11.99 10.72 1.52
N ARG A 254 -12.31 11.08 0.28
CA ARG A 254 -13.58 10.72 -0.34
C ARG A 254 -13.79 9.20 -0.34
N GLY A 255 -14.96 8.79 0.13
CA GLY A 255 -15.33 7.39 0.30
C GLY A 255 -14.65 6.68 1.47
N GLN A 256 -13.93 7.36 2.38
CA GLN A 256 -13.43 6.77 3.63
C GLN A 256 -14.60 6.46 4.59
N LEU A 257 -14.60 5.27 5.19
CA LEU A 257 -15.75 4.73 5.94
C LEU A 257 -15.54 4.69 7.47
N TYR A 258 -14.38 5.09 7.98
CA TYR A 258 -13.99 4.75 9.36
C TYR A 258 -14.47 5.72 10.44
N VAL A 259 -14.86 6.95 10.09
CA VAL A 259 -15.23 7.96 11.08
C VAL A 259 -16.70 8.38 10.90
N PRO A 260 -17.60 7.95 11.80
CA PRO A 260 -18.99 8.36 11.78
C PRO A 260 -19.14 9.88 11.90
N GLY A 261 -20.08 10.46 11.16
CA GLY A 261 -20.45 11.88 11.27
C GLY A 261 -19.54 12.85 10.52
N ILE A 262 -18.59 12.36 9.73
CA ILE A 262 -17.78 13.20 8.84
C ILE A 262 -18.40 13.25 7.44
N ASP A 263 -18.57 14.44 6.90
CA ASP A 263 -19.00 14.67 5.53
C ASP A 263 -17.80 14.50 4.57
N PRO A 264 -17.73 13.42 3.77
CA PRO A 264 -16.62 13.20 2.84
C PRO A 264 -16.57 14.19 1.67
N ASP A 265 -17.62 14.99 1.49
CA ASP A 265 -17.73 16.00 0.43
C ASP A 265 -17.59 17.43 0.97
N ILE A 266 -17.16 17.59 2.23
CA ILE A 266 -16.86 18.90 2.82
C ILE A 266 -15.90 19.70 1.93
N ALA A 267 -16.12 21.01 1.81
CA ALA A 267 -15.23 21.88 1.05
C ALA A 267 -13.93 22.11 1.84
N PHE A 268 -12.79 22.19 1.15
CA PHE A 268 -11.50 22.47 1.78
C PHE A 268 -11.45 23.78 2.58
N ASP A 269 -12.29 24.76 2.21
CA ASP A 269 -12.41 26.05 2.92
C ASP A 269 -13.18 25.93 4.24
N ASP A 270 -13.95 24.85 4.41
CA ASP A 270 -14.73 24.56 5.62
C ASP A 270 -13.97 23.62 6.58
N ASP A 271 -12.78 23.16 6.23
CA ASP A 271 -11.95 22.35 7.12
C ASP A 271 -11.56 23.16 8.37
N ARG A 272 -11.70 22.53 9.54
CA ARG A 272 -11.21 23.08 10.79
C ARG A 272 -9.70 22.93 10.86
N TRP A 273 -9.01 24.05 11.02
CA TRP A 273 -7.60 24.07 11.42
C TRP A 273 -7.45 24.07 12.93
N GLU A 274 -6.53 23.25 13.40
CA GLU A 274 -6.03 23.21 14.78
C GLU A 274 -4.64 23.85 14.83
N LEU A 275 -4.25 24.37 15.99
CA LEU A 275 -2.94 24.98 16.21
C LEU A 275 -2.28 24.41 17.46
N TYR A 276 -1.03 24.00 17.35
CA TYR A 276 -0.23 23.45 18.45
C TYR A 276 1.12 24.16 18.53
N HIS A 277 1.66 24.32 19.73
CA HIS A 277 3.07 24.70 19.91
C HIS A 277 3.87 23.43 20.22
N VAL A 278 4.19 22.63 19.21
CA VAL A 278 4.80 21.30 19.37
C VAL A 278 6.17 21.27 20.05
N ALA A 279 6.87 22.40 20.12
CA ALA A 279 8.07 22.54 20.95
C ALA A 279 7.79 22.49 22.47
N GLU A 280 6.55 22.79 22.89
CA GLU A 280 6.09 22.76 24.28
C GLU A 280 5.07 21.63 24.50
N ASP A 281 4.22 21.35 23.52
CA ASP A 281 3.24 20.25 23.48
C ASP A 281 3.58 19.26 22.36
N PHE A 282 4.59 18.43 22.64
CA PHE A 282 5.10 17.44 21.67
C PHE A 282 3.99 16.54 21.10
N SER A 283 2.96 16.25 21.89
CA SER A 283 1.90 15.29 21.56
C SER A 283 0.75 15.81 20.72
N GLU A 284 0.65 17.12 20.48
CA GLU A 284 -0.54 17.78 19.94
C GLU A 284 -1.80 17.52 20.81
N SER A 285 -1.67 17.61 22.13
CA SER A 285 -2.78 17.37 23.06
C SER A 285 -3.68 18.59 23.26
N HIS A 286 -3.18 19.80 23.04
CA HIS A 286 -3.90 21.05 23.33
C HIS A 286 -4.04 21.96 22.11
N ASP A 287 -5.25 21.99 21.52
CA ASP A 287 -5.55 22.92 20.43
C ASP A 287 -5.62 24.37 20.95
N LEU A 288 -4.71 25.20 20.43
CA LEU A 288 -4.53 26.61 20.74
C LEU A 288 -5.21 27.54 19.71
N ALA A 289 -5.95 27.01 18.72
CA ALA A 289 -6.55 27.79 17.64
C ALA A 289 -7.42 28.96 18.14
N GLU A 290 -8.28 28.71 19.12
CA GLU A 290 -9.17 29.73 19.70
C GLU A 290 -8.41 30.76 20.54
N ALA A 291 -7.37 30.33 21.24
CA ALA A 291 -6.56 31.19 22.10
C ALA A 291 -5.57 32.07 21.30
N HIS A 292 -5.10 31.59 20.13
CA HIS A 292 -4.11 32.25 19.29
C HIS A 292 -4.55 32.40 17.81
N PRO A 293 -5.70 33.04 17.52
CA PRO A 293 -6.29 33.06 16.18
C PRO A 293 -5.49 33.90 15.17
N GLN A 294 -4.63 34.81 15.62
CA GLN A 294 -3.68 35.52 14.75
C GLN A 294 -2.54 34.59 14.32
N LYS A 295 -1.99 33.80 15.26
CA LYS A 295 -0.93 32.85 14.96
C LYS A 295 -1.43 31.75 14.04
N LEU A 296 -2.65 31.25 14.25
CA LEU A 296 -3.25 30.28 13.34
C LEU A 296 -3.33 30.82 11.90
N ARG A 297 -3.84 32.05 11.72
CA ARG A 297 -3.91 32.69 10.40
C ARG A 297 -2.53 32.82 9.75
N GLU A 298 -1.52 33.25 10.50
CA GLU A 298 -0.13 33.31 10.02
C GLU A 298 0.37 31.95 9.51
N MET A 299 0.11 30.88 10.25
CA MET A 299 0.50 29.52 9.87
C MET A 299 -0.24 29.07 8.60
N VAL A 300 -1.56 29.28 8.52
CA VAL A 300 -2.36 28.92 7.34
C VAL A 300 -1.91 29.69 6.09
N ASP A 301 -1.65 30.99 6.20
CA ASP A 301 -1.14 31.80 5.09
C ASP A 301 0.23 31.29 4.62
N ARG A 302 1.10 30.89 5.56
CA ARG A 302 2.39 30.26 5.25
C ARG A 302 2.20 28.93 4.53
N TRP A 303 1.27 28.08 4.99
CA TRP A 303 0.99 26.81 4.31
C TRP A 303 0.63 27.02 2.84
N TRP A 304 -0.23 28.00 2.53
CA TRP A 304 -0.58 28.32 1.14
C TRP A 304 0.60 28.81 0.30
N ALA A 305 1.50 29.60 0.90
CA ALA A 305 2.71 30.06 0.23
C ALA A 305 3.67 28.90 -0.10
N GLU A 306 3.92 28.01 0.86
CA GLU A 306 4.76 26.81 0.67
C GLU A 306 4.12 25.84 -0.34
N ALA A 307 2.83 25.55 -0.20
CA ALA A 307 2.10 24.68 -1.12
C ALA A 307 2.15 25.19 -2.58
N GLY A 308 2.01 26.50 -2.79
CA GLY A 308 2.14 27.13 -4.10
C GLY A 308 3.56 27.07 -4.65
N ALA A 309 4.58 27.29 -3.81
CA ALA A 309 5.98 27.24 -4.20
C ALA A 309 6.44 25.83 -4.62
N HIS A 310 5.89 24.80 -3.98
CA HIS A 310 6.30 23.40 -4.16
C HIS A 310 5.35 22.56 -5.01
N GLY A 311 4.29 23.16 -5.58
CA GLY A 311 3.41 22.49 -6.55
C GLY A 311 2.43 21.50 -5.92
N ALA A 312 2.03 21.70 -4.67
CA ALA A 312 1.04 20.87 -3.98
C ALA A 312 -0.42 21.15 -4.40
N LEU A 313 -0.63 22.02 -5.39
CA LEU A 313 -1.95 22.45 -5.85
C LEU A 313 -2.24 21.94 -7.28
N PRO A 314 -3.49 21.62 -7.63
CA PRO A 314 -4.70 21.72 -6.80
C PRO A 314 -4.85 20.59 -5.78
N LEU A 315 -5.60 20.83 -4.71
CA LEU A 315 -5.91 19.81 -3.69
C LEU A 315 -6.88 18.76 -4.20
N HIS A 316 -6.68 17.51 -3.79
CA HIS A 316 -7.61 16.41 -4.03
C HIS A 316 -7.64 15.43 -2.85
N SER A 317 -8.84 14.94 -2.53
CA SER A 317 -9.05 13.94 -1.45
C SER A 317 -9.58 12.60 -1.98
N SER A 318 -9.57 12.39 -3.30
CA SER A 318 -9.95 11.12 -3.91
C SER A 318 -9.00 10.00 -3.55
N ARG A 319 -9.51 8.77 -3.39
CA ARG A 319 -8.67 7.59 -3.20
C ARG A 319 -7.66 7.48 -4.35
N PRO A 320 -6.39 7.07 -4.10
CA PRO A 320 -5.40 6.91 -5.16
C PRO A 320 -5.86 6.01 -6.33
N VAL A 321 -6.70 5.01 -6.04
CA VAL A 321 -7.29 4.08 -7.03
C VAL A 321 -8.40 4.68 -7.89
N GLN A 322 -8.87 5.90 -7.58
CA GLN A 322 -9.95 6.60 -8.30
C GLN A 322 -9.45 7.75 -9.18
N VAL A 323 -8.16 8.08 -9.10
CA VAL A 323 -7.55 9.16 -9.89
C VAL A 323 -6.83 8.55 -11.08
N GLU A 324 -7.24 8.91 -12.29
CA GLU A 324 -6.51 8.54 -13.50
C GLU A 324 -5.13 9.21 -13.47
N ARG A 325 -4.08 8.41 -13.33
CA ARG A 325 -2.70 8.90 -13.33
C ARG A 325 -2.17 8.91 -14.76
N PRO A 326 -1.41 9.93 -15.17
CA PRO A 326 -0.71 9.90 -16.45
C PRO A 326 0.12 8.62 -16.54
N ALA A 327 -0.14 7.80 -17.56
CA ALA A 327 0.67 6.63 -17.79
C ALA A 327 2.08 7.06 -18.22
N HIS A 328 3.11 6.45 -17.63
CA HIS A 328 4.51 6.65 -18.06
C HIS A 328 4.80 6.07 -19.45
N TYR A 329 3.81 5.41 -20.07
CA TYR A 329 3.88 4.75 -21.36
C TYR A 329 2.57 4.95 -22.13
N ALA A 330 2.61 4.83 -23.45
CA ALA A 330 1.40 4.92 -24.27
C ALA A 330 0.48 3.73 -23.97
N LEU A 331 -0.77 4.02 -23.60
CA LEU A 331 -1.82 3.01 -23.50
C LEU A 331 -2.08 2.40 -24.88
N ARG A 332 -2.14 1.07 -24.95
CA ARG A 332 -2.35 0.33 -26.19
C ARG A 332 -3.69 -0.38 -26.14
N PRO A 333 -4.40 -0.53 -27.27
CA PRO A 333 -5.62 -1.34 -27.30
C PRO A 333 -5.31 -2.84 -27.22
N ARG A 334 -4.06 -3.25 -27.48
CA ARG A 334 -3.61 -4.65 -27.55
C ARG A 334 -2.25 -4.80 -26.86
N TYR A 335 -2.09 -5.86 -26.08
CA TYR A 335 -0.88 -6.21 -25.33
C TYR A 335 -0.48 -7.64 -25.67
N VAL A 336 0.82 -7.88 -25.79
CA VAL A 336 1.36 -9.24 -26.00
C VAL A 336 2.39 -9.53 -24.93
N TYR A 337 2.12 -10.60 -24.20
CA TYR A 337 2.94 -11.14 -23.15
C TYR A 337 3.52 -12.46 -23.62
N ARG A 338 4.76 -12.72 -23.23
CA ARG A 338 5.41 -14.02 -23.43
C ARG A 338 5.66 -14.64 -22.06
N PRO A 339 5.67 -15.98 -21.93
CA PRO A 339 6.03 -16.61 -20.68
C PRO A 339 7.39 -16.15 -20.20
N GLY A 340 7.54 -15.97 -18.88
CA GLY A 340 8.78 -15.44 -18.32
C GLY A 340 8.59 -14.83 -16.95
N ALA A 341 9.16 -13.64 -16.74
CA ALA A 341 9.08 -12.94 -15.46
C ALA A 341 7.67 -12.36 -15.20
N PRO A 342 7.23 -12.31 -13.94
CA PRO A 342 5.97 -11.67 -13.57
C PRO A 342 5.96 -10.19 -13.97
N VAL A 343 4.79 -9.68 -14.38
CA VAL A 343 4.59 -8.28 -14.74
C VAL A 343 3.95 -7.54 -13.57
N ALA A 344 4.61 -6.48 -13.10
CA ALA A 344 4.07 -5.62 -12.06
C ALA A 344 2.71 -5.02 -12.48
N THR A 345 1.73 -5.01 -11.58
CA THR A 345 0.36 -4.55 -11.84
C THR A 345 0.27 -3.17 -12.52
N PRO A 346 1.06 -2.14 -12.16
CA PRO A 346 1.02 -0.85 -12.87
C PRO A 346 1.49 -0.90 -14.33
N ALA A 347 2.18 -1.96 -14.75
CA ALA A 347 2.62 -2.20 -16.12
C ALA A 347 1.77 -3.25 -16.85
N ALA A 348 0.94 -4.00 -16.12
CA ALA A 348 0.02 -4.98 -16.68
C ALA A 348 -1.18 -4.30 -17.34
N VAL A 349 -1.82 -5.03 -18.26
CA VAL A 349 -3.07 -4.60 -18.90
C VAL A 349 -4.19 -4.53 -17.88
N ASP A 350 -4.91 -3.40 -17.85
CA ASP A 350 -6.09 -3.25 -17.02
C ASP A 350 -7.36 -3.67 -17.78
N ILE A 351 -7.90 -4.83 -17.42
CA ILE A 351 -9.12 -5.38 -18.00
C ILE A 351 -10.39 -5.09 -17.17
N ARG A 352 -10.27 -4.38 -16.03
CA ARG A 352 -11.40 -4.15 -15.12
C ARG A 352 -12.50 -3.33 -15.81
N HIS A 353 -13.75 -3.75 -15.61
CA HIS A 353 -14.98 -3.03 -16.00
C HIS A 353 -15.10 -2.68 -17.48
N ARG A 354 -14.37 -3.36 -18.36
CA ARG A 354 -14.37 -3.10 -19.79
C ARG A 354 -14.41 -4.40 -20.59
N PRO A 355 -14.92 -4.37 -21.83
CA PRO A 355 -14.79 -5.51 -22.73
C PRO A 355 -13.32 -5.87 -22.92
N SER A 356 -13.02 -7.17 -22.83
CA SER A 356 -11.67 -7.67 -23.06
C SER A 356 -11.70 -9.07 -23.65
N ILE A 357 -10.66 -9.41 -24.41
CA ILE A 357 -10.45 -10.74 -24.96
C ILE A 357 -8.99 -11.11 -24.70
N THR A 358 -8.80 -12.26 -24.08
CA THR A 358 -7.47 -12.79 -23.73
C THR A 358 -7.30 -14.14 -24.38
N VAL A 359 -6.19 -14.33 -25.09
CA VAL A 359 -5.94 -15.52 -25.91
C VAL A 359 -4.50 -15.97 -25.75
N ALA A 360 -4.34 -17.25 -25.42
CA ALA A 360 -3.08 -17.96 -25.33
C ALA A 360 -2.86 -18.81 -26.59
N ASP A 361 -1.64 -18.78 -27.11
CA ASP A 361 -1.20 -19.60 -28.24
C ASP A 361 -0.39 -20.79 -27.70
N VAL A 362 -0.92 -22.02 -27.85
CA VAL A 362 -0.41 -23.20 -27.15
C VAL A 362 -0.21 -24.42 -28.05
N GLU A 363 0.82 -25.21 -27.76
CA GLU A 363 0.85 -26.63 -28.13
C GLU A 363 0.46 -27.46 -26.90
N TYR A 364 -0.61 -28.24 -27.05
CA TYR A 364 -1.19 -29.05 -25.99
C TYR A 364 -1.01 -30.55 -26.28
N SER A 365 -0.42 -31.28 -25.33
CA SER A 365 -0.03 -32.69 -25.47
C SER A 365 -1.08 -33.68 -24.96
N GLY A 366 -2.25 -33.22 -24.50
CA GLY A 366 -3.36 -34.08 -24.05
C GLY A 366 -3.37 -34.41 -22.56
N ASP A 367 -2.30 -34.07 -21.83
CA ASP A 367 -2.18 -34.18 -20.37
C ASP A 367 -1.50 -32.97 -19.73
N ASP A 368 -1.25 -31.90 -20.50
CA ASP A 368 -0.62 -30.70 -19.97
C ASP A 368 -1.55 -29.94 -19.00
N GLU A 369 -0.98 -29.47 -17.91
CA GLU A 369 -1.67 -28.70 -16.88
C GLU A 369 -0.93 -27.40 -16.60
N GLY A 370 -1.63 -26.42 -16.01
CA GLY A 370 -1.05 -25.20 -15.47
C GLY A 370 -1.69 -23.93 -15.99
N VAL A 371 -1.27 -22.81 -15.43
CA VAL A 371 -1.83 -21.48 -15.73
C VAL A 371 -1.32 -20.96 -17.06
N LEU A 372 -2.24 -20.52 -17.92
CA LEU A 372 -1.92 -19.80 -19.15
C LEU A 372 -1.73 -18.31 -18.86
N VAL A 373 -2.64 -17.73 -18.08
CA VAL A 373 -2.54 -16.36 -17.57
C VAL A 373 -3.26 -16.23 -16.22
N ALA A 374 -2.65 -15.49 -15.29
CA ALA A 374 -3.26 -15.13 -14.01
C ALA A 374 -2.96 -13.68 -13.64
N HIS A 375 -3.89 -13.03 -12.94
CA HIS A 375 -3.64 -11.73 -12.31
C HIS A 375 -4.33 -11.67 -10.95
N GLY A 376 -3.53 -11.52 -9.89
CA GLY A 376 -4.00 -11.62 -8.50
C GLY A 376 -3.70 -12.99 -7.92
N GLY A 377 -4.43 -13.38 -6.88
CA GLY A 377 -4.19 -14.64 -6.15
C GLY A 377 -5.39 -15.03 -5.30
N ARG A 378 -5.15 -15.69 -4.17
CA ARG A 378 -6.19 -16.21 -3.25
C ARG A 378 -7.17 -15.14 -2.78
N PHE A 379 -6.71 -13.90 -2.65
CA PHE A 379 -7.47 -12.78 -2.09
C PHE A 379 -8.21 -11.93 -3.11
N GLY A 380 -8.16 -12.32 -4.40
CA GLY A 380 -8.83 -11.65 -5.50
C GLY A 380 -8.03 -11.79 -6.79
N GLY A 381 -8.72 -11.84 -7.94
CA GLY A 381 -8.03 -11.98 -9.23
C GLY A 381 -8.84 -12.74 -10.27
N TYR A 382 -8.17 -13.10 -11.36
CA TYR A 382 -8.69 -14.05 -12.34
C TYR A 382 -7.55 -14.93 -12.88
N ALA A 383 -7.91 -16.11 -13.38
CA ALA A 383 -6.97 -17.00 -14.03
C ALA A 383 -7.65 -17.77 -15.18
N LEU A 384 -6.87 -18.02 -16.23
CA LEU A 384 -7.16 -18.97 -17.31
C LEU A 384 -6.10 -20.07 -17.23
N TYR A 385 -6.52 -21.32 -17.07
CA TYR A 385 -5.61 -22.44 -16.81
C TYR A 385 -6.12 -23.75 -17.43
N MET A 386 -5.18 -24.67 -17.68
CA MET A 386 -5.43 -26.03 -18.12
C MET A 386 -5.37 -26.98 -16.93
N GLN A 387 -6.38 -27.85 -16.79
CA GLN A 387 -6.43 -28.92 -15.78
C GLN A 387 -7.44 -29.97 -16.24
N ASP A 388 -7.25 -31.25 -15.89
CA ASP A 388 -8.20 -32.33 -16.23
C ASP A 388 -8.61 -32.37 -17.73
N ASN A 389 -7.67 -32.04 -18.60
CA ASN A 389 -7.81 -31.93 -20.05
C ASN A 389 -8.80 -30.87 -20.56
N ALA A 390 -9.20 -29.93 -19.72
CA ALA A 390 -10.11 -28.85 -20.07
C ALA A 390 -9.49 -27.47 -19.80
N LEU A 391 -10.01 -26.47 -20.51
CA LEU A 391 -9.72 -25.07 -20.28
C LEU A 391 -10.65 -24.54 -19.18
N HIS A 392 -10.09 -23.89 -18.18
CA HIS A 392 -10.82 -23.32 -17.07
C HIS A 392 -10.56 -21.81 -16.97
N TYR A 393 -11.63 -21.05 -16.74
CA TYR A 393 -11.56 -19.67 -16.30
C TYR A 393 -12.15 -19.54 -14.91
N VAL A 394 -11.51 -18.74 -14.06
CA VAL A 394 -12.05 -18.31 -12.78
C VAL A 394 -11.95 -16.80 -12.62
N HIS A 395 -13.02 -16.18 -12.14
CA HIS A 395 -12.97 -14.87 -11.49
C HIS A 395 -13.08 -15.06 -9.98
N ASN A 396 -12.01 -14.76 -9.24
CA ASN A 396 -11.98 -14.78 -7.79
C ASN A 396 -12.39 -13.39 -7.25
N PHE A 397 -13.62 -13.29 -6.76
CA PHE A 397 -14.11 -12.11 -6.08
C PHE A 397 -13.70 -12.15 -4.60
N LEU A 398 -12.53 -11.57 -4.34
CA LEU A 398 -11.98 -11.28 -3.01
C LEU A 398 -11.79 -12.49 -2.08
N GLY A 399 -11.63 -13.69 -2.65
CA GLY A 399 -11.61 -14.96 -1.90
C GLY A 399 -12.97 -15.34 -1.30
N ALA A 400 -14.00 -14.50 -1.43
CA ALA A 400 -15.33 -14.73 -0.91
C ALA A 400 -16.18 -15.59 -1.86
N GLN A 401 -16.03 -15.37 -3.17
CA GLN A 401 -16.73 -16.13 -4.21
C GLN A 401 -15.81 -16.36 -5.41
N ARG A 402 -15.95 -17.52 -6.05
CA ARG A 402 -15.24 -17.86 -7.29
C ARG A 402 -16.25 -18.22 -8.36
N PHE A 403 -16.23 -17.48 -9.46
CA PHE A 403 -17.11 -17.73 -10.62
C PHE A 403 -16.30 -18.47 -11.67
N ARG A 404 -16.67 -19.73 -11.93
CA ARG A 404 -15.91 -20.64 -12.78
C ARG A 404 -16.66 -20.97 -14.05
N VAL A 405 -15.92 -21.07 -15.15
CA VAL A 405 -16.38 -21.57 -16.45
C VAL A 405 -15.37 -22.60 -16.93
N SER A 406 -15.82 -23.70 -17.52
CA SER A 406 -14.93 -24.77 -17.97
C SER A 406 -15.40 -25.31 -19.31
N SER A 407 -14.46 -25.58 -20.20
CA SER A 407 -14.73 -26.18 -21.50
C SER A 407 -14.97 -27.69 -21.36
N PRO A 408 -15.51 -28.34 -22.41
CA PRO A 408 -15.29 -29.77 -22.62
C PRO A 408 -13.79 -30.09 -22.77
N PRO A 409 -13.40 -31.37 -22.64
CA PRO A 409 -12.01 -31.78 -22.87
C PRO A 409 -11.51 -31.43 -24.27
N LEU A 410 -10.24 -31.06 -24.37
CA LEU A 410 -9.59 -30.62 -25.61
C LEU A 410 -8.80 -31.76 -26.25
N PRO A 411 -8.76 -31.85 -27.60
CA PRO A 411 -7.86 -32.76 -28.30
C PRO A 411 -6.41 -32.29 -28.22
N GLU A 412 -5.46 -33.18 -28.50
CA GLU A 412 -4.05 -32.82 -28.66
C GLU A 412 -3.84 -31.93 -29.90
N GLY A 413 -2.89 -31.00 -29.81
CA GLY A 413 -2.43 -30.19 -30.94
C GLY A 413 -2.21 -28.72 -30.61
N HIS A 414 -2.03 -27.94 -31.67
CA HIS A 414 -1.92 -26.50 -31.61
C HIS A 414 -3.30 -25.86 -31.46
N HIS A 415 -3.47 -25.01 -30.44
CA HIS A 415 -4.73 -24.33 -30.16
C HIS A 415 -4.52 -22.85 -29.81
N THR A 416 -5.54 -22.04 -30.14
CA THR A 416 -5.72 -20.73 -29.51
C THR A 416 -6.77 -20.86 -28.41
N LEU A 417 -6.36 -20.72 -27.15
CA LEU A 417 -7.22 -20.92 -25.96
C LEU A 417 -7.43 -19.58 -25.26
N GLY A 418 -8.66 -19.21 -24.95
CA GLY A 418 -8.91 -17.88 -24.42
C GLY A 418 -10.24 -17.70 -23.73
N TYR A 419 -10.52 -16.44 -23.39
CA TYR A 419 -11.83 -16.01 -22.95
C TYR A 419 -12.15 -14.60 -23.44
N SER A 420 -13.43 -14.31 -23.62
CA SER A 420 -13.93 -12.95 -23.79
C SER A 420 -14.79 -12.55 -22.60
N PHE A 421 -14.57 -11.35 -22.06
CA PHE A 421 -15.40 -10.75 -21.03
C PHE A 421 -16.27 -9.64 -21.63
N THR A 422 -17.58 -9.75 -21.42
CA THR A 422 -18.57 -8.75 -21.83
C THR A 422 -19.27 -8.16 -20.61
N PRO A 423 -19.10 -6.84 -20.32
CA PRO A 423 -19.82 -6.19 -19.23
C PRO A 423 -21.34 -6.24 -19.45
N THR A 424 -22.08 -6.62 -18.42
CA THR A 424 -23.56 -6.62 -18.39
C THR A 424 -24.11 -5.59 -17.40
N GLY A 425 -23.24 -5.00 -16.59
CA GLY A 425 -23.52 -3.92 -15.65
C GLY A 425 -22.23 -3.25 -15.20
N GLN A 426 -22.31 -2.36 -14.19
CA GLN A 426 -21.15 -1.58 -13.74
C GLN A 426 -20.02 -2.47 -13.18
N PHE A 427 -20.37 -3.53 -12.44
CA PHE A 427 -19.43 -4.46 -11.81
C PHE A 427 -19.86 -5.91 -12.03
N ALA A 428 -20.35 -6.22 -13.24
CA ALA A 428 -20.85 -7.53 -13.60
C ALA A 428 -20.65 -7.79 -15.10
N GLY A 429 -20.58 -9.05 -15.49
CA GLY A 429 -20.42 -9.41 -16.88
C GLY A 429 -20.68 -10.88 -17.16
N THR A 430 -20.35 -11.27 -18.39
CA THR A 430 -20.36 -12.63 -18.88
C THR A 430 -18.98 -12.98 -19.39
N VAL A 431 -18.59 -14.24 -19.22
CA VAL A 431 -17.35 -14.79 -19.76
C VAL A 431 -17.70 -15.91 -20.71
N ASP A 432 -17.16 -15.84 -21.92
CA ASP A 432 -17.21 -16.92 -22.90
C ASP A 432 -15.80 -17.50 -23.06
N LEU A 433 -15.66 -18.81 -22.88
CA LEU A 433 -14.42 -19.53 -23.19
C LEU A 433 -14.32 -19.77 -24.68
N LEU A 434 -13.13 -19.50 -25.22
CA LEU A 434 -12.81 -19.58 -26.64
C LEU A 434 -11.79 -20.70 -26.88
N VAL A 435 -12.08 -21.56 -27.85
CA VAL A 435 -11.14 -22.57 -28.37
C VAL A 435 -11.15 -22.42 -29.88
N ASP A 436 -9.99 -22.07 -30.46
CA ASP A 436 -9.83 -21.87 -31.90
C ASP A 436 -10.84 -20.86 -32.49
N GLY A 437 -11.17 -19.85 -31.69
CA GLY A 437 -12.12 -18.78 -32.03
C GLY A 437 -13.59 -19.10 -31.77
N GLU A 438 -13.93 -20.35 -31.43
CA GLU A 438 -15.31 -20.77 -31.17
C GLU A 438 -15.65 -20.68 -29.67
N ILE A 439 -16.85 -20.22 -29.35
CA ILE A 439 -17.36 -20.22 -27.97
C ILE A 439 -17.75 -21.65 -27.58
N VAL A 440 -17.04 -22.22 -26.61
CA VAL A 440 -17.26 -23.61 -26.15
C VAL A 440 -17.98 -23.70 -24.82
N ALA A 441 -17.97 -22.63 -24.02
CA ALA A 441 -18.68 -22.52 -22.75
C ALA A 441 -18.88 -21.06 -22.38
N SER A 442 -19.92 -20.77 -21.60
CA SER A 442 -20.26 -19.43 -21.13
C SER A 442 -20.65 -19.46 -19.66
N GLY A 443 -20.40 -18.36 -18.94
CA GLY A 443 -20.85 -18.19 -17.56
C GLY A 443 -21.05 -16.74 -17.16
N GLU A 444 -21.83 -16.53 -16.12
CA GLU A 444 -22.05 -15.20 -15.55
C GLU A 444 -20.99 -14.89 -14.48
N ILE A 445 -20.57 -13.62 -14.44
CA ILE A 445 -19.77 -13.02 -13.38
C ILE A 445 -20.66 -11.97 -12.71
N PRO A 446 -21.47 -12.34 -11.70
CA PRO A 446 -22.40 -11.43 -11.04
C PRO A 446 -21.72 -10.25 -10.35
N GLN A 447 -20.44 -10.42 -10.00
CA GLN A 447 -19.67 -9.40 -9.31
C GLN A 447 -18.18 -9.45 -9.71
N THR A 448 -17.70 -8.36 -10.32
CA THR A 448 -16.27 -8.18 -10.64
C THR A 448 -15.56 -7.43 -9.51
N THR A 449 -14.23 -7.56 -9.49
CA THR A 449 -13.36 -6.81 -8.57
C THR A 449 -13.39 -5.33 -8.93
N ILE A 450 -13.73 -4.46 -7.98
CA ILE A 450 -14.05 -3.04 -8.22
C ILE A 450 -12.80 -2.21 -8.47
N TYR A 451 -11.81 -2.37 -7.62
CA TYR A 451 -10.56 -1.63 -7.70
C TYR A 451 -9.43 -2.64 -7.85
N SER A 452 -8.80 -3.12 -6.78
CA SER A 452 -7.57 -3.92 -6.94
C SER A 452 -7.79 -5.43 -6.87
N TYR A 453 -7.12 -6.21 -7.73
CA TYR A 453 -7.08 -7.68 -7.60
C TYR A 453 -6.28 -8.13 -6.37
N HIS A 454 -5.25 -7.37 -6.00
CA HIS A 454 -4.40 -7.62 -4.84
C HIS A 454 -3.80 -6.31 -4.34
N LEU A 455 -3.07 -6.34 -3.22
CA LEU A 455 -2.34 -5.18 -2.73
C LEU A 455 -0.85 -5.28 -2.92
N PHE A 456 -0.27 -6.39 -2.49
CA PHE A 456 1.15 -6.67 -2.57
C PHE A 456 1.35 -8.16 -2.81
N GLY A 457 2.50 -8.54 -3.38
CA GLY A 457 2.92 -9.94 -3.46
C GLY A 457 2.25 -10.80 -4.52
N GLU A 458 1.43 -10.21 -5.40
CA GLU A 458 0.84 -10.90 -6.56
C GLU A 458 1.14 -10.08 -7.83
N TYR A 459 1.12 -10.73 -8.99
CA TYR A 459 1.52 -10.13 -10.27
C TYR A 459 0.56 -10.51 -11.39
N PHE A 460 0.79 -9.97 -12.59
CA PHE A 460 0.24 -10.51 -13.83
C PHE A 460 1.26 -11.53 -14.39
N CYS A 461 0.86 -12.80 -14.45
CA CYS A 461 1.73 -13.92 -14.78
C CYS A 461 1.22 -14.65 -16.02
N VAL A 462 2.15 -15.13 -16.84
CA VAL A 462 1.88 -15.84 -18.10
C VAL A 462 2.67 -17.13 -18.13
N GLY A 463 1.96 -18.26 -18.26
CA GLY A 463 2.52 -19.60 -18.17
C GLY A 463 2.70 -20.14 -16.75
N PHE A 464 2.29 -19.39 -15.72
CA PHE A 464 2.34 -19.78 -14.33
C PHE A 464 1.47 -18.85 -13.47
N ASP A 465 1.21 -19.28 -12.24
CA ASP A 465 0.73 -18.47 -11.13
C ASP A 465 1.77 -18.56 -10.02
N ASP A 466 2.39 -17.45 -9.62
CA ASP A 466 3.35 -17.38 -8.51
C ASP A 466 2.72 -16.73 -7.28
N GLY A 467 3.12 -17.15 -6.08
CA GLY A 467 2.49 -16.66 -4.85
C GLY A 467 1.35 -17.55 -4.39
N THR A 468 0.11 -17.04 -4.37
CA THR A 468 -1.06 -17.79 -3.88
C THR A 468 -2.06 -18.06 -4.99
N PRO A 469 -2.68 -19.26 -5.03
CA PRO A 469 -3.49 -19.64 -6.19
C PRO A 469 -4.77 -18.80 -6.28
N VAL A 470 -5.09 -18.31 -7.47
CA VAL A 470 -6.36 -17.61 -7.73
C VAL A 470 -7.56 -18.52 -7.47
N ASP A 471 -7.44 -19.79 -7.89
CA ASP A 471 -8.44 -20.84 -7.66
C ASP A 471 -8.07 -21.77 -6.49
N ASP A 472 -9.05 -22.39 -5.85
CA ASP A 472 -8.81 -23.42 -4.81
C ASP A 472 -8.69 -24.84 -5.38
N THR A 473 -8.72 -24.98 -6.70
CA THR A 473 -8.63 -26.25 -7.45
C THR A 473 -7.20 -26.65 -7.84
N TYR A 474 -6.23 -25.73 -7.70
CA TYR A 474 -4.81 -25.97 -7.93
C TYR A 474 -3.93 -25.36 -6.84
N PHE A 475 -2.64 -25.72 -6.83
CA PHE A 475 -1.64 -25.19 -5.92
C PHE A 475 -0.60 -24.37 -6.67
N ALA A 476 -0.30 -23.17 -6.18
CA ALA A 476 0.81 -22.37 -6.69
C ALA A 476 2.17 -22.87 -6.13
N PRO A 477 3.26 -22.83 -6.92
CA PRO A 477 3.30 -22.39 -8.31
C PRO A 477 2.71 -23.45 -9.27
N PHE A 478 1.81 -23.02 -10.17
CA PHE A 478 1.14 -23.89 -11.13
C PHE A 478 1.57 -23.59 -12.57
N HIS A 479 2.78 -24.04 -12.90
CA HIS A 479 3.41 -23.83 -14.22
C HIS A 479 2.72 -24.63 -15.31
N PHE A 480 2.46 -23.99 -16.46
CA PHE A 480 2.01 -24.69 -17.65
C PHE A 480 3.09 -25.65 -18.17
N THR A 481 2.74 -26.93 -18.33
CA THR A 481 3.69 -27.98 -18.73
C THR A 481 3.86 -28.08 -20.25
N GLY A 482 2.87 -27.60 -21.02
CA GLY A 482 2.91 -27.55 -22.47
C GLY A 482 3.75 -26.38 -23.00
N ARG A 483 3.74 -26.19 -24.33
CA ARG A 483 4.38 -25.01 -24.93
C ARG A 483 3.36 -23.87 -24.99
N LEU A 484 3.63 -22.78 -24.30
CA LEU A 484 2.90 -21.52 -24.43
C LEU A 484 3.80 -20.54 -25.17
N ASP A 485 3.41 -20.07 -26.34
CA ASP A 485 4.22 -19.13 -27.13
C ASP A 485 3.96 -17.67 -26.69
N SER A 486 2.69 -17.33 -26.45
CA SER A 486 2.30 -15.98 -26.06
C SER A 486 0.87 -15.92 -25.49
N VAL A 487 0.58 -14.81 -24.81
CA VAL A 487 -0.78 -14.39 -24.45
C VAL A 487 -1.03 -13.00 -24.99
N VAL A 488 -2.10 -12.84 -25.75
CA VAL A 488 -2.56 -11.57 -26.29
C VAL A 488 -3.79 -11.11 -25.53
N VAL A 489 -3.78 -9.87 -25.07
CA VAL A 489 -4.91 -9.23 -24.40
C VAL A 489 -5.35 -8.01 -25.21
N ASP A 490 -6.57 -8.05 -25.71
CA ASP A 490 -7.22 -6.94 -26.41
C ASP A 490 -8.28 -6.31 -25.49
N VAL A 491 -8.21 -4.99 -25.36
CA VAL A 491 -9.14 -4.19 -24.56
C VAL A 491 -9.87 -3.13 -25.40
N SER A 492 -9.76 -3.20 -26.72
CA SER A 492 -10.41 -2.28 -27.67
C SER A 492 -11.94 -2.42 -27.69
N GLY A 493 -12.45 -3.59 -27.29
CA GLY A 493 -13.87 -3.94 -27.40
C GLY A 493 -14.34 -4.27 -28.81
N ALA A 494 -13.42 -4.33 -29.79
CA ALA A 494 -13.73 -4.88 -31.10
C ALA A 494 -13.84 -6.42 -31.03
N PRO A 495 -14.82 -7.03 -31.69
CA PRO A 495 -14.88 -8.49 -31.78
C PRO A 495 -13.70 -8.99 -32.64
N PHE A 496 -12.99 -10.01 -32.19
CA PHE A 496 -12.08 -10.77 -33.06
C PHE A 496 -12.90 -11.49 -34.12
N ARG A 497 -12.51 -11.36 -35.39
CA ARG A 497 -13.22 -11.99 -36.50
C ARG A 497 -12.61 -13.34 -36.86
N ASP A 498 -11.29 -13.46 -36.73
CA ASP A 498 -10.54 -14.72 -36.88
C ASP A 498 -9.31 -14.63 -35.95
N LEU A 499 -9.36 -15.38 -34.85
CA LEU A 499 -8.40 -15.26 -33.76
C LEU A 499 -7.00 -15.71 -34.19
N ALA A 500 -6.90 -16.81 -34.93
CA ALA A 500 -5.63 -17.36 -35.41
C ALA A 500 -5.00 -16.42 -36.46
N LEU A 501 -5.78 -15.96 -37.44
CA LEU A 501 -5.27 -15.00 -38.44
C LEU A 501 -4.91 -13.65 -37.83
N GLU A 502 -5.66 -13.17 -36.84
CA GLU A 502 -5.33 -11.91 -36.14
C GLU A 502 -4.06 -12.04 -35.29
N LEU A 503 -3.82 -13.19 -34.66
CA LEU A 503 -2.57 -13.49 -33.96
C LEU A 503 -1.38 -13.59 -34.93
N GLU A 504 -1.53 -14.35 -36.02
CA GLU A 504 -0.50 -14.46 -37.06
C GLU A 504 -0.15 -13.10 -37.69
N ALA A 505 -1.17 -12.32 -38.09
CA ALA A 505 -0.99 -10.99 -38.66
C ALA A 505 -0.35 -10.03 -37.66
N PHE A 506 -0.68 -10.17 -36.37
CA PHE A 506 -0.08 -9.37 -35.31
C PHE A 506 1.41 -9.69 -35.17
N PHE A 507 1.79 -10.97 -35.06
CA PHE A 507 3.19 -11.37 -34.97
C PHE A 507 4.01 -11.00 -36.20
N ALA A 508 3.39 -10.95 -37.38
CA ALA A 508 4.03 -10.49 -38.61
C ALA A 508 4.24 -8.96 -38.68
N SER A 509 3.60 -8.18 -37.79
CA SER A 509 3.62 -6.71 -37.82
C SER A 509 4.51 -6.05 -36.75
N GLN A 510 5.03 -6.85 -35.80
CA GLN A 510 6.04 -6.47 -34.80
C GLN A 510 7.44 -6.62 -35.39
#